data_AF-A0A097APF1-F1
#
_entry.id   AF-A0A097APF1-F1
#
_cell.length_a   1.000
_cell.length_b   1.000
_cell.length_c   1.000
_cell.angle_alpha   90.00
_cell.angle_beta   90.00
_cell.angle_gamma   90.00
#
_symmetry.space_group_name_H-M   'P 1'
#
loop_
_entity.id
_entity.type
_entity.pdbx_description
1 polymer ?
#
loop_
_entity_poly.entity_id
_entity_poly.type
_entity_poly.pdbx_seq_one_letter_code
_entity_poly.pdbx_strand_id
1 'polypeptide(L)'
;MQRVDEMHNNVEKLTQIVQDKIQRLKELYEVTEKIGVSITSNNLEELKNLLTTKQKIIEEIDKLDADFIPLYNVFKKQNKVESIFALEGKVTEEISKLKALFIETKALLEKIKEKDDKNLQNITAISEKIENKLEELSKNKEGYIEYLKYYTPDSYFLDKKR
;
A
#
# COMPACT_ATOMS: atom_id res chain seq x y z
N MET A 1 -7.93 28.93 34.89
CA MET A 1 -7.56 29.57 33.61
C MET A 1 -6.47 28.74 32.91
N GLN A 2 -5.23 28.67 33.41
CA GLN A 2 -4.12 27.92 32.78
C GLN A 2 -4.41 26.50 32.27
N ARG A 3 -5.14 25.65 33.02
CA ARG A 3 -5.43 24.26 32.57
C ARG A 3 -6.39 24.17 31.39
N VAL A 4 -7.27 25.16 31.20
CA VAL A 4 -8.24 25.16 30.08
C VAL A 4 -7.54 25.58 28.80
N ASP A 5 -6.64 26.57 28.89
CA ASP A 5 -5.86 27.08 27.77
C ASP A 5 -4.85 26.03 27.25
N GLU A 6 -4.21 25.26 28.16
CA GLU A 6 -3.34 24.15 27.78
C GLU A 6 -4.11 23.00 27.10
N MET A 7 -5.32 22.69 27.56
CA MET A 7 -6.12 21.62 26.99
C MET A 7 -6.64 21.99 25.59
N HIS A 8 -7.03 23.24 25.38
CA HIS A 8 -7.42 23.76 24.07
C HIS A 8 -6.26 23.68 23.07
N ASN A 9 -5.07 24.13 23.47
CA ASN A 9 -3.86 24.07 22.65
C ASN A 9 -3.48 22.62 22.25
N ASN A 10 -3.66 21.66 23.17
CA ASN A 10 -3.40 20.25 22.87
C ASN A 10 -4.39 19.65 21.86
N VAL A 11 -5.69 20.01 21.95
CA VAL A 11 -6.71 19.54 20.99
C VAL A 11 -6.50 20.15 19.61
N GLU A 12 -6.11 21.42 19.53
CA GLU A 12 -5.76 22.07 18.26
C GLU A 12 -4.55 21.40 17.60
N LYS A 13 -3.48 21.13 18.36
CA LYS A 13 -2.29 20.42 17.84
C LYS A 13 -2.64 19.01 17.35
N LEU A 14 -3.42 18.25 18.13
CA LEU A 14 -3.90 16.94 17.71
C LEU A 14 -4.72 17.04 16.42
N THR A 15 -5.57 18.06 16.30
CA THR A 15 -6.38 18.32 15.11
C THR A 15 -5.50 18.57 13.90
N GLN A 16 -4.50 19.44 14.02
CA GLN A 16 -3.57 19.75 12.93
C GLN A 16 -2.82 18.50 12.46
N ILE A 17 -2.26 17.72 13.40
CA ILE A 17 -1.52 16.50 13.05
C ILE A 17 -2.41 15.49 12.32
N VAL A 18 -3.66 15.31 12.76
CA VAL A 18 -4.59 14.39 12.07
C VAL A 18 -4.96 14.91 10.69
N GLN A 19 -5.15 16.22 10.51
CA GLN A 19 -5.38 16.81 9.19
C GLN A 19 -4.19 16.58 8.24
N ASP A 20 -2.96 16.75 8.73
CA ASP A 20 -1.75 16.48 7.97
C ASP A 20 -1.64 14.99 7.62
N LYS A 21 -1.97 14.08 8.55
CA LYS A 21 -2.06 12.64 8.26
C LYS A 21 -3.09 12.33 7.20
N ILE A 22 -4.27 12.95 7.25
CA ILE A 22 -5.32 12.76 6.24
C ILE A 22 -4.83 13.18 4.86
N GLN A 23 -4.08 14.28 4.77
CA GLN A 23 -3.49 14.72 3.51
C GLN A 23 -2.50 13.67 2.97
N ARG A 24 -1.62 13.14 3.82
CA ARG A 24 -0.71 12.04 3.43
C ARG A 24 -1.43 10.75 3.07
N LEU A 25 -2.52 10.42 3.74
CA LEU A 25 -3.34 9.26 3.38
C LEU A 25 -4.04 9.42 2.03
N LYS A 26 -4.47 10.64 1.67
CA LYS A 26 -5.02 10.94 0.35
C LYS A 26 -3.96 10.74 -0.74
N GLU A 27 -2.74 11.24 -0.52
CA GLU A 27 -1.59 11.01 -1.42
C GLU A 27 -1.24 9.52 -1.52
N LEU A 28 -1.24 8.80 -0.39
CA LEU A 28 -1.01 7.36 -0.35
C LEU A 28 -2.05 6.59 -1.16
N TYR A 29 -3.32 6.97 -1.04
CA TYR A 29 -4.41 6.40 -1.82
C TYR A 29 -4.21 6.60 -3.33
N GLU A 30 -3.83 7.79 -3.76
CA GLU A 30 -3.55 8.08 -5.18
C GLU A 30 -2.37 7.26 -5.71
N VAL A 31 -1.30 7.10 -4.93
CA VAL A 31 -0.15 6.27 -5.31
C VAL A 31 -0.56 4.80 -5.40
N THR A 32 -1.35 4.29 -4.45
CA THR A 32 -1.89 2.93 -4.48
C THR A 32 -2.76 2.68 -5.72
N GLU A 33 -3.55 3.67 -6.16
CA GLU A 33 -4.30 3.56 -7.42
C GLU A 33 -3.38 3.46 -8.64
N LYS A 34 -2.35 4.31 -8.72
CA LYS A 34 -1.39 4.30 -9.82
C LYS A 34 -0.61 2.99 -9.88
N ILE A 35 -0.30 2.39 -8.73
CA ILE A 35 0.33 1.06 -8.64
C ILE A 35 -0.54 0.02 -9.35
N GLY A 36 -1.85 0.02 -9.10
CA GLY A 36 -2.79 -0.89 -9.77
C GLY A 36 -2.78 -0.78 -11.29
N VAL A 37 -2.71 0.45 -11.81
CA VAL A 37 -2.59 0.72 -13.25
C VAL A 37 -1.22 0.27 -13.79
N SER A 38 -0.14 0.50 -13.05
CA SER A 38 1.21 0.12 -13.46
C SER A 38 1.40 -1.40 -13.53
N ILE A 39 0.77 -2.14 -12.61
CA ILE A 39 0.77 -3.61 -12.61
C ILE A 39 0.12 -4.16 -13.88
N THR A 40 -1.04 -3.62 -14.26
CA THR A 40 -1.80 -4.10 -15.43
C THR A 40 -1.17 -3.70 -16.77
N SER A 41 -0.44 -2.57 -16.80
CA SER A 41 0.27 -2.09 -17.99
C SER A 41 1.69 -2.66 -18.15
N ASN A 42 2.14 -3.52 -17.23
CA ASN A 42 3.47 -4.14 -17.24
C ASN A 42 4.64 -3.13 -17.29
N ASN A 43 4.43 -1.93 -16.74
CA ASN A 43 5.46 -0.89 -16.65
C ASN A 43 6.22 -1.03 -15.33
N LEU A 44 7.31 -1.83 -15.35
CA LEU A 44 8.06 -2.19 -14.14
C LEU A 44 8.85 -1.01 -13.54
N GLU A 45 9.34 -0.09 -14.37
CA GLU A 45 10.10 1.06 -13.87
C GLU A 45 9.17 2.05 -13.16
N GLU A 46 8.01 2.34 -13.75
CA GLU A 46 6.97 3.14 -13.10
C GLU A 46 6.50 2.49 -11.80
N LEU A 47 6.26 1.18 -11.80
CA LEU A 47 5.87 0.43 -10.60
C LEU A 47 6.90 0.60 -9.47
N LYS A 48 8.20 0.47 -9.79
CA LYS A 48 9.29 0.66 -8.82
C LYS A 48 9.32 2.08 -8.25
N ASN A 49 9.13 3.09 -9.09
CA ASN A 49 9.08 4.50 -8.68
C ASN A 49 7.87 4.78 -7.77
N LEU A 50 6.72 4.23 -8.12
CA LEU A 50 5.49 4.35 -7.31
C LEU A 50 5.64 3.65 -5.95
N LEU A 51 6.23 2.45 -5.90
CA LEU A 51 6.51 1.75 -4.64
C LEU A 51 7.46 2.55 -3.73
N THR A 52 8.50 3.15 -4.32
CA THR A 52 9.42 4.03 -3.58
C THR A 52 8.69 5.26 -3.03
N THR A 53 7.81 5.86 -3.83
CA THR A 53 6.98 6.99 -3.41
C THR A 53 6.02 6.61 -2.29
N LYS A 54 5.38 5.44 -2.39
CA LYS A 54 4.51 4.88 -1.37
C LYS A 54 5.24 4.77 -0.03
N GLN A 55 6.46 4.22 -0.05
CA GLN A 55 7.28 4.05 1.15
C GLN A 55 7.63 5.39 1.81
N LYS A 56 7.99 6.42 1.02
CA LYS A 56 8.25 7.76 1.54
C LYS A 56 7.04 8.37 2.23
N ILE A 57 5.84 8.21 1.66
CA ILE A 57 4.60 8.71 2.27
C ILE A 57 4.34 8.01 3.60
N ILE A 58 4.56 6.69 3.68
CA ILE A 58 4.44 5.92 4.93
C ILE A 58 5.41 6.46 5.99
N GLU A 59 6.67 6.72 5.63
CA GLU A 59 7.66 7.29 6.55
C GLU A 59 7.28 8.69 7.05
N GLU A 60 6.60 9.50 6.23
CA GLU A 60 6.06 10.79 6.65
C GLU A 60 4.88 10.64 7.61
N ILE A 61 4.01 9.65 7.39
CA ILE A 61 2.92 9.29 8.30
C ILE A 61 3.49 8.82 9.65
N ASP A 62 4.55 8.00 9.64
CA ASP A 62 5.20 7.50 10.85
C ASP A 62 5.78 8.64 11.71
N LYS A 63 6.34 9.67 11.07
CA LYS A 63 6.80 10.88 11.77
C LYS A 63 5.64 11.62 12.44
N LEU A 64 4.53 11.79 11.73
CA LEU A 64 3.33 12.39 12.31
C LEU A 64 2.79 11.56 13.48
N ASP A 65 2.87 10.23 13.40
CA ASP A 65 2.48 9.34 14.49
C ASP A 65 3.38 9.44 15.73
N ALA A 66 4.68 9.61 15.52
CA ALA A 66 5.64 9.82 16.61
C ALA A 66 5.30 11.06 17.44
N ASP A 67 4.80 12.12 16.80
CA ASP A 67 4.34 13.34 17.49
C ASP A 67 2.92 13.20 18.06
N PHE A 68 2.04 12.50 17.33
CA PHE A 68 0.65 12.32 17.70
C PHE A 68 0.47 11.47 18.98
N ILE A 69 1.13 10.31 19.05
CA ILE A 69 0.89 9.30 20.08
C ILE A 69 1.15 9.84 21.50
N PRO A 70 2.27 10.54 21.79
CA PRO A 70 2.50 11.13 23.10
C PRO A 70 1.43 12.16 23.48
N LEU A 71 1.06 13.05 22.55
CA LEU A 71 0.05 14.08 22.77
C LEU A 71 -1.33 13.47 23.04
N TYR A 72 -1.71 12.45 22.27
CA TYR A 72 -2.99 11.79 22.44
C TYR A 72 -3.04 10.99 23.75
N ASN A 73 -1.93 10.39 24.17
CA ASN A 73 -1.84 9.74 25.47
C ASN A 73 -1.97 10.73 26.64
N VAL A 74 -1.42 11.94 26.52
CA VAL A 74 -1.64 13.01 27.51
C VAL A 74 -3.11 13.42 27.54
N PHE A 75 -3.72 13.64 26.38
CA PHE A 75 -5.15 13.95 26.26
C PHE A 75 -6.02 12.89 26.94
N LYS A 76 -5.78 11.61 26.66
CA LYS A 76 -6.48 10.48 27.29
C LYS A 76 -6.36 10.49 28.81
N LYS A 77 -5.15 10.68 29.34
CA LYS A 77 -4.89 10.75 30.79
C LYS A 77 -5.59 11.93 31.46
N GLN A 78 -5.55 13.11 30.85
CA GLN A 78 -6.20 14.32 31.37
C GLN A 78 -7.72 14.17 31.44
N ASN A 79 -8.30 13.50 30.44
CA ASN A 79 -9.74 13.28 30.34
C ASN A 79 -10.22 11.97 30.97
N LYS A 80 -9.31 11.13 31.47
CA LYS A 80 -9.60 9.80 32.05
C LYS A 80 -10.41 8.90 31.12
N VAL A 81 -10.05 8.89 29.84
CA VAL A 81 -10.69 8.05 28.81
C VAL A 81 -9.65 7.23 28.05
N GLU A 82 -10.03 6.04 27.61
CA GLU A 82 -9.19 5.20 26.73
C GLU A 82 -9.26 5.62 25.26
N SER A 83 -10.30 6.38 24.91
CA SER A 83 -10.56 6.84 23.54
C SER A 83 -11.34 8.14 23.57
N ILE A 84 -11.07 9.03 22.62
CA ILE A 84 -11.86 10.25 22.41
C ILE A 84 -13.36 9.92 22.24
N PHE A 85 -13.70 8.75 21.69
CA PHE A 85 -15.09 8.32 21.52
C PHE A 85 -15.80 7.98 22.84
N ALA A 86 -15.06 7.69 23.91
CA ALA A 86 -15.61 7.43 25.25
C ALA A 86 -15.85 8.70 26.08
N LEU A 87 -15.58 9.89 25.52
CA LEU A 87 -15.93 11.14 26.18
C LEU A 87 -17.46 11.33 26.23
N GLU A 88 -18.01 11.18 27.42
CA GLU A 88 -19.39 11.48 27.79
C GLU A 88 -19.47 12.88 28.44
N GLY A 89 -20.49 13.69 28.12
CA GLY A 89 -20.69 15.03 28.71
C GLY A 89 -20.48 16.21 27.74
N LYS A 90 -19.92 17.33 28.21
CA LYS A 90 -19.69 18.58 27.44
C LYS A 90 -18.62 18.37 26.35
N VAL A 91 -19.02 17.71 25.26
CA VAL A 91 -18.23 17.64 24.03
C VAL A 91 -18.21 19.02 23.42
N THR A 92 -17.03 19.63 23.34
CA THR A 92 -16.86 20.91 22.66
C THR A 92 -16.87 20.72 21.14
N GLU A 93 -16.99 21.81 20.40
CA GLU A 93 -16.95 21.78 18.93
C GLU A 93 -15.61 21.20 18.43
N GLU A 94 -14.50 21.54 19.08
CA GLU A 94 -13.16 21.06 18.73
C GLU A 94 -13.01 19.55 18.94
N ILE A 95 -13.56 19.01 20.03
CA ILE A 95 -13.57 17.56 20.28
C ILE A 95 -14.42 16.84 19.23
N SER A 96 -15.56 17.42 18.86
CA SER A 96 -16.42 16.87 17.79
C SER A 96 -15.70 16.85 16.45
N LYS A 97 -15.00 17.94 16.11
CA LYS A 97 -14.18 18.03 14.90
C LYS A 97 -13.08 16.98 14.89
N LEU A 98 -12.35 16.83 16.00
CA LEU A 98 -11.30 15.82 16.12
C LEU A 98 -11.87 14.41 15.95
N LYS A 99 -13.00 14.08 16.60
CA LYS A 99 -13.71 12.80 16.40
C LYS A 99 -14.05 12.54 14.92
N ALA A 100 -14.55 13.55 14.21
CA ALA A 100 -14.87 13.42 12.79
C ALA A 100 -13.62 13.12 11.94
N LEU A 101 -12.49 13.76 12.24
CA LEU A 101 -11.22 13.50 11.56
C LEU A 101 -10.70 12.08 11.81
N PHE A 102 -10.88 11.52 13.01
CA PHE A 102 -10.57 10.11 13.27
C PHE A 102 -11.41 9.16 12.42
N ILE A 103 -12.70 9.47 12.23
CA ILE A 103 -13.60 8.68 11.37
C ILE A 103 -13.14 8.77 9.90
N GLU A 104 -12.83 9.96 9.41
CA GLU A 104 -12.28 10.15 8.05
C GLU A 104 -10.98 9.38 7.85
N THR A 105 -10.06 9.46 8.81
CA THR A 105 -8.78 8.72 8.80
C THR A 105 -9.01 7.23 8.68
N LYS A 106 -9.93 6.67 9.50
CA LYS A 106 -10.27 5.24 9.46
C LYS A 106 -10.85 4.85 8.10
N ALA A 107 -11.79 5.64 7.56
CA ALA A 107 -12.41 5.37 6.27
C ALA A 107 -11.38 5.41 5.12
N LEU A 108 -10.41 6.32 5.16
CA LEU A 108 -9.32 6.37 4.18
C LEU A 108 -8.42 5.13 4.27
N LEU A 109 -8.03 4.71 5.48
CA LEU A 109 -7.22 3.51 5.68
C LEU A 109 -7.92 2.25 5.13
N GLU A 110 -9.23 2.12 5.37
CA GLU A 110 -10.02 1.00 4.81
C GLU A 110 -10.02 1.01 3.28
N LYS A 111 -10.18 2.18 2.66
CA LYS A 111 -10.12 2.32 1.19
C LYS A 111 -8.75 1.99 0.61
N ILE A 112 -7.67 2.42 1.27
CA ILE A 112 -6.30 2.11 0.87
C ILE A 112 -6.06 0.61 0.96
N LYS A 113 -6.47 -0.01 2.09
CA LYS A 113 -6.36 -1.45 2.29
C LYS A 113 -7.09 -2.25 1.21
N GLU A 114 -8.33 -1.90 0.90
CA GLU A 114 -9.11 -2.59 -0.15
C GLU A 114 -8.39 -2.58 -1.50
N LYS A 115 -7.75 -1.46 -1.84
CA LYS A 115 -7.01 -1.32 -3.09
C LYS A 115 -5.67 -2.05 -3.08
N ASP A 116 -4.94 -1.98 -1.98
CA ASP A 116 -3.71 -2.75 -1.81
C ASP A 116 -3.98 -4.26 -1.90
N ASP A 117 -5.06 -4.74 -1.28
CA ASP A 117 -5.47 -6.14 -1.35
C ASP A 117 -5.80 -6.54 -2.80
N LYS A 118 -6.50 -5.69 -3.57
CA LYS A 118 -6.74 -5.91 -5.02
C LYS A 118 -5.45 -5.88 -5.84
N ASN A 119 -4.54 -4.96 -5.56
CA ASN A 119 -3.25 -4.88 -6.25
C ASN A 119 -2.41 -6.13 -6.00
N LEU A 120 -2.41 -6.65 -4.77
CA LEU A 120 -1.73 -7.89 -4.42
C LEU A 120 -2.34 -9.09 -5.19
N GLN A 121 -3.67 -9.19 -5.24
CA GLN A 121 -4.35 -10.23 -6.03
C GLN A 121 -3.94 -10.17 -7.52
N ASN A 122 -3.88 -8.98 -8.10
CA ASN A 122 -3.45 -8.79 -9.49
C ASN A 122 -2.00 -9.24 -9.72
N ILE A 123 -1.08 -8.88 -8.81
CA ILE A 123 0.32 -9.32 -8.88
C ILE A 123 0.40 -10.83 -8.82
N THR A 124 -0.27 -11.47 -7.85
CA THR A 124 -0.26 -12.93 -7.71
C THR A 124 -0.77 -13.62 -8.97
N ALA A 125 -1.89 -13.15 -9.53
CA ALA A 125 -2.46 -13.72 -10.75
C ALA A 125 -1.54 -13.55 -11.99
N ILE A 126 -0.76 -12.47 -12.05
CA ILE A 126 0.25 -12.27 -13.10
C ILE A 126 1.42 -13.24 -12.91
N SER A 127 1.92 -13.39 -11.68
CA SER A 127 3.00 -14.31 -11.36
C SER A 127 2.64 -15.75 -11.71
N GLU A 128 1.45 -16.23 -11.32
CA GLU A 128 0.96 -17.57 -11.66
C GLU A 128 0.89 -17.80 -13.17
N LYS A 129 0.45 -16.78 -13.94
CA LYS A 129 0.43 -16.87 -15.42
C LYS A 129 1.83 -16.96 -16.01
N ILE A 130 2.81 -16.27 -15.42
CA ILE A 130 4.21 -16.31 -15.87
C ILE A 130 4.80 -17.69 -15.56
N GLU A 131 4.59 -18.20 -14.35
CA GLU A 131 5.06 -19.54 -13.93
C GLU A 131 4.52 -20.63 -14.86
N ASN A 132 3.21 -20.65 -15.10
CA ASN A 132 2.59 -21.62 -16.02
C ASN A 132 3.18 -21.55 -17.44
N LYS A 133 3.42 -20.35 -17.97
CA LYS A 133 4.05 -20.18 -19.28
C LYS A 133 5.50 -20.68 -19.31
N LEU A 134 6.26 -20.46 -18.24
CA LEU A 134 7.62 -20.97 -18.12
C LEU A 134 7.64 -22.50 -18.07
N GLU A 135 6.71 -23.10 -17.34
CA GLU A 135 6.53 -24.56 -17.32
C GLU A 135 6.19 -25.11 -18.71
N GLU A 136 5.23 -24.51 -19.42
CA GLU A 136 4.88 -24.91 -20.79
C GLU A 136 6.09 -24.83 -21.74
N LEU A 137 6.87 -23.74 -21.67
CA LEU A 137 8.09 -23.60 -22.46
C LEU A 137 9.13 -24.68 -22.13
N SER A 138 9.28 -25.04 -20.85
CA SER A 138 10.20 -26.09 -20.42
C SER A 138 9.78 -27.47 -20.97
N LYS A 139 8.50 -27.83 -20.86
CA LYS A 139 7.93 -29.08 -21.40
C LYS A 139 8.07 -29.16 -22.92
N ASN A 140 7.83 -28.05 -23.63
CA ASN A 140 8.01 -27.99 -25.07
C ASN A 140 9.47 -28.20 -25.49
N LYS A 141 10.43 -27.64 -24.75
CA LYS A 141 11.85 -27.86 -24.99
C LYS A 141 12.24 -29.32 -24.76
N GLU A 142 11.75 -29.94 -23.69
CA GLU A 142 11.97 -31.36 -23.42
C GLU A 142 11.38 -32.25 -24.52
N GLY A 143 10.14 -31.97 -24.93
CA GLY A 143 9.49 -32.69 -26.03
C GLY A 143 10.23 -32.53 -27.37
N TYR A 144 10.76 -31.35 -27.66
CA TYR A 144 11.59 -31.12 -28.86
C TYR A 144 12.92 -31.87 -28.80
N ILE A 145 13.60 -31.88 -27.65
CA ILE A 145 14.83 -32.66 -27.46
C ILE A 145 14.55 -34.16 -27.60
N GLU A 146 13.45 -34.65 -27.02
CA GLU A 146 13.03 -36.05 -27.13
C GLU A 146 12.70 -36.41 -28.59
N TYR A 147 11.99 -35.54 -29.31
CA TYR A 147 11.74 -35.69 -30.74
C TYR A 147 13.04 -35.81 -31.55
N LEU A 148 14.04 -34.97 -31.27
CA LEU A 148 15.35 -35.04 -31.93
C LEU A 148 16.09 -36.36 -31.69
N LYS A 149 15.85 -37.08 -30.59
CA LYS A 149 16.45 -38.40 -30.35
C LYS A 149 15.91 -39.47 -31.29
N TYR A 150 14.66 -39.36 -31.72
CA TYR A 150 14.02 -40.28 -32.68
C TYR A 150 14.06 -39.77 -34.12
N TYR A 151 14.52 -38.53 -34.32
CA TYR A 151 14.74 -37.96 -35.65
C TYR A 151 16.03 -38.52 -36.25
N THR A 152 15.92 -39.58 -37.04
CA THR A 152 16.94 -39.96 -38.03
C THR A 152 16.67 -39.17 -39.31
N PRO A 153 17.51 -38.17 -39.67
CA PRO A 153 17.41 -37.59 -41.00
C PRO A 153 17.77 -38.67 -42.01
N ASP A 154 16.90 -38.94 -42.97
CA ASP A 154 17.25 -39.79 -44.12
C ASP A 154 18.53 -39.23 -44.76
N SER A 155 19.52 -40.10 -44.85
CA SER A 155 20.89 -39.89 -45.31
C SER A 155 21.04 -38.80 -46.39
N TYR A 156 21.75 -37.72 -46.06
CA TYR A 156 22.29 -36.79 -47.05
C TYR A 156 23.46 -37.47 -47.80
N PHE A 157 23.28 -37.67 -49.11
CA PHE A 157 24.37 -38.00 -50.02
C PHE A 157 25.40 -36.85 -50.03
N LEU A 158 26.56 -37.08 -49.43
CA LEU A 158 27.75 -36.25 -49.68
C LEU A 158 28.40 -36.73 -50.98
N ASP A 159 28.09 -36.06 -52.08
CA ASP A 159 28.84 -36.17 -53.34
C ASP A 159 30.26 -35.62 -53.11
N LYS A 160 31.24 -36.52 -53.02
CA LYS A 160 32.67 -36.14 -53.07
C LYS A 160 33.04 -35.95 -54.53
N LYS A 161 33.02 -34.69 -54.99
CA LYS A 161 33.64 -34.31 -56.27
C LYS A 161 35.13 -34.66 -56.26
N ARG A 162 35.53 -35.41 -57.29
CA ARG A 162 36.93 -35.64 -57.69
C ARG A 162 37.58 -34.36 -58.18
#